data_AF-A0A8T5IME8-F1
#
_entry.id   AF-A0A8T5IME8-F1
#
_cell.length_a   1.000
_cell.length_b   1.000
_cell.length_c   1.000
_cell.angle_alpha   90.00
_cell.angle_beta   90.00
_cell.angle_gamma   90.00
#
_symmetry.space_group_name_H-M   'P 1'
#
loop_
_entity.id
_entity.type
_entity.pdbx_description
1 polymer ?
#
loop_
_entity_poly.entity_id
_entity_poly.type
_entity_poly.pdbx_seq_one_letter_code
_entity_poly.pdbx_strand_id
1 'polypeptide(L)'
;MATEIGSLLILPAIGMGIVIGIIEMFFLHGDEAFSGSHWLKHGLTHIFPVLIIALLISMNVDFFLAQFGGSLPAILTNAYILRGAIALVVTIKVYSGSAVVAGARGKGMHESFIHCIIIGGLVAVAPYGWPLLAPFMPSWLGGN
;
A
#
# COMPACT_ATOMS: atom_id res chain seq x y z
N MET A 1 15.37 4.43 28.97
CA MET A 1 16.16 4.62 27.74
C MET A 1 15.21 5.27 26.75
N ALA A 2 15.31 6.58 26.56
CA ALA A 2 14.49 7.28 25.58
C ALA A 2 15.06 6.98 24.20
N THR A 3 14.41 6.11 23.44
CA THR A 3 14.74 5.85 22.04
C THR A 3 14.40 7.12 21.26
N GLU A 4 15.41 7.72 20.63
CA GLU A 4 15.24 8.71 19.56
C GLU A 4 14.11 8.22 18.65
N ILE A 5 12.95 8.87 18.70
CA ILE A 5 11.87 8.58 17.76
C ILE A 5 12.41 9.07 16.42
N GLY A 6 12.96 8.14 15.63
CA GLY A 6 13.44 8.42 14.29
C GLY A 6 12.40 9.26 13.55
N SER A 7 12.87 10.28 12.83
CA SER A 7 11.98 11.23 12.16
C SER A 7 10.90 10.49 11.38
N LEU A 8 9.63 10.70 11.74
CA LEU A 8 8.52 10.04 11.09
C LEU A 8 8.58 10.31 9.58
N LEU A 9 8.69 9.23 8.81
CA LEU A 9 8.75 9.23 7.35
C LEU A 9 7.35 9.45 6.77
N ILE A 10 6.79 10.64 7.00
CA ILE A 10 5.45 11.02 6.50
C ILE A 10 5.51 11.35 5.01
N LEU A 11 6.40 12.26 4.60
CA LEU A 11 6.53 12.64 3.19
C LEU A 11 6.93 11.46 2.29
N PRO A 12 7.90 10.61 2.68
CA PRO A 12 8.19 9.37 1.95
C PRO A 12 6.99 8.43 1.80
N ALA A 13 6.17 8.28 2.84
CA ALA A 13 4.97 7.44 2.79
C ALA A 13 3.92 8.01 1.81
N ILE A 14 3.74 9.33 1.80
CA ILE A 14 2.86 9.99 0.84
C ILE A 14 3.42 9.82 -0.59
N GLY A 15 4.71 10.02 -0.79
CA GLY A 15 5.33 9.87 -2.11
C GLY A 15 5.24 8.46 -2.66
N MET A 16 5.56 7.45 -1.85
CA MET A 16 5.33 6.05 -2.20
C MET A 16 3.85 5.76 -2.47
N GLY A 17 2.93 6.38 -1.71
CA GLY A 17 1.49 6.20 -1.89
C GLY A 17 1.00 6.76 -3.22
N ILE A 18 1.53 7.89 -3.67
CA ILE A 18 1.26 8.44 -4.99
C ILE A 18 1.78 7.49 -6.08
N VAL A 19 3.02 7.03 -5.97
CA VAL A 19 3.63 6.12 -6.97
C VAL A 19 2.85 4.81 -7.06
N ILE A 20 2.61 4.14 -5.93
CA ILE A 20 1.89 2.87 -5.89
C ILE A 20 0.43 3.08 -6.32
N GLY A 21 -0.20 4.18 -5.92
CA GLY A 21 -1.56 4.52 -6.34
C GLY A 21 -1.69 4.72 -7.86
N ILE A 22 -0.69 5.32 -8.51
CA ILE A 22 -0.65 5.44 -9.98
C ILE A 22 -0.52 4.05 -10.63
N ILE A 23 0.38 3.20 -10.11
CA ILE A 23 0.55 1.83 -10.59
C ILE A 23 -0.76 1.05 -10.48
N GLU A 24 -1.45 1.18 -9.35
CA GLU A 24 -2.74 0.54 -9.13
C GLU A 24 -3.83 1.07 -10.07
N MET A 25 -3.90 2.38 -10.28
CA MET A 25 -4.82 2.96 -11.25
C MET A 25 -4.58 2.44 -12.67
N PHE A 26 -3.33 2.16 -13.04
CA PHE A 26 -3.01 1.56 -14.34
C PHE A 26 -3.57 0.13 -14.45
N PHE A 27 -3.43 -0.69 -13.40
CA PHE A 27 -4.00 -2.04 -13.37
C PHE A 27 -5.54 -2.01 -13.36
N LEU A 28 -6.15 -1.16 -12.54
CA LEU A 28 -7.62 -0.98 -12.49
C LEU A 28 -8.18 -0.50 -13.83
N HIS A 29 -7.47 0.38 -14.53
CA HIS A 29 -7.88 0.79 -15.87
C HIS A 29 -7.90 -0.41 -16.82
N GLY A 30 -6.84 -1.23 -16.83
CA GLY A 30 -6.80 -2.44 -17.67
C GLY A 30 -7.92 -3.43 -17.33
N ASP A 31 -8.23 -3.60 -16.05
CA ASP A 31 -9.17 -4.60 -15.57
C ASP A 31 -10.64 -4.13 -15.65
N GLU A 32 -10.90 -2.82 -15.51
CA GLU A 32 -12.27 -2.28 -15.47
C GLU A 32 -12.65 -1.37 -16.66
N ALA A 33 -11.77 -1.04 -17.60
CA ALA A 33 -12.09 -0.14 -18.71
C ALA A 33 -13.24 -0.64 -19.61
N PHE A 34 -13.37 -1.96 -19.79
CA PHE A 34 -14.34 -2.57 -20.72
C PHE A 34 -15.75 -2.73 -20.15
N SER A 35 -15.97 -2.15 -18.99
CA SER A 35 -16.93 -2.68 -18.04
C SER A 35 -18.02 -1.67 -17.67
N GLY A 36 -17.77 -0.38 -17.92
CA GLY A 36 -18.66 0.71 -17.50
C GLY A 36 -18.56 1.04 -16.00
N SER A 37 -17.58 0.46 -15.29
CA SER A 37 -17.26 0.77 -13.90
C SER A 37 -16.65 2.17 -13.75
N HIS A 38 -16.94 2.85 -12.64
CA HIS A 38 -16.26 4.08 -12.22
C HIS A 38 -14.87 3.77 -11.64
N TRP A 39 -14.00 3.14 -12.43
CA TRP A 39 -12.65 2.69 -12.05
C TRP A 39 -11.81 3.79 -11.38
N LEU A 40 -11.92 5.02 -11.87
CA LEU A 40 -11.20 6.16 -11.32
C LEU A 40 -11.69 6.54 -9.91
N LYS A 41 -13.00 6.46 -9.67
CA LYS A 41 -13.57 6.64 -8.32
C LYS A 41 -13.16 5.49 -7.42
N HIS A 42 -13.16 4.26 -7.93
CA HIS A 42 -12.75 3.06 -7.19
C HIS A 42 -11.33 3.21 -6.64
N GLY A 43 -10.35 3.47 -7.51
CA GLY A 43 -8.95 3.63 -7.11
C GLY A 43 -8.73 4.78 -6.13
N LEU A 44 -9.32 5.95 -6.41
CA LEU A 44 -9.08 7.15 -5.58
C LEU A 44 -9.79 7.12 -4.22
N THR A 45 -11.02 6.63 -4.13
CA THR A 45 -11.80 6.74 -2.88
C THR A 45 -11.68 5.53 -1.98
N HIS A 46 -11.44 4.33 -2.52
CA HIS A 46 -11.37 3.11 -1.72
C HIS A 46 -9.96 2.65 -1.40
N ILE A 47 -9.02 2.85 -2.33
CA ILE A 47 -7.70 2.23 -2.23
C ILE A 47 -6.65 3.23 -1.76
N PHE A 48 -6.70 4.46 -2.28
CA PHE A 48 -5.72 5.49 -1.93
C PHE A 48 -5.58 5.74 -0.41
N PRO A 49 -6.66 5.88 0.39
CA PRO A 49 -6.53 6.06 1.83
C PRO A 49 -5.92 4.84 2.53
N VAL A 50 -6.27 3.63 2.07
CA VAL A 50 -5.74 2.37 2.61
C VAL A 50 -4.25 2.26 2.34
N LEU A 51 -3.81 2.58 1.12
CA LEU A 51 -2.39 2.58 0.75
C LEU A 51 -1.58 3.55 1.61
N ILE A 52 -2.08 4.78 1.81
CA ILE A 52 -1.37 5.78 2.63
C ILE A 52 -1.21 5.32 4.08
N ILE A 53 -2.29 4.79 4.69
CA ILE A 53 -2.22 4.26 6.06
C ILE A 53 -1.25 3.07 6.14
N ALA A 54 -1.34 2.13 5.20
CA ALA A 54 -0.48 0.96 5.16
C ALA A 54 1.00 1.34 4.99
N LEU A 55 1.30 2.32 4.14
CA LEU A 55 2.65 2.83 3.91
C LEU A 55 3.18 3.59 5.12
N LEU A 56 2.35 4.38 5.80
CA LEU A 56 2.74 5.05 7.03
C LEU A 56 3.19 4.03 8.08
N ILE A 57 2.45 2.94 8.25
CA ILE A 57 2.83 1.88 9.19
C ILE A 57 4.06 1.11 8.70
N SER A 58 4.12 0.75 7.41
CA SER A 58 5.23 -0.03 6.83
C SER A 58 6.58 0.71 6.88
N MET A 59 6.56 2.01 6.58
CA MET A 59 7.76 2.86 6.57
C MET A 59 8.17 3.33 7.96
N ASN A 60 7.25 3.37 8.93
CA ASN A 60 7.51 3.76 10.31
C ASN A 60 7.32 2.58 11.27
N VAL A 61 7.71 1.37 10.84
CA VAL A 61 7.42 0.15 11.59
C VAL A 61 8.06 0.16 12.98
N ASP A 62 9.25 0.74 13.14
CA ASP A 62 9.96 0.81 14.41
C ASP A 62 9.22 1.72 15.40
N PHE A 63 8.71 2.85 14.92
CA PHE A 63 7.83 3.72 15.71
C PHE A 63 6.53 3.00 16.11
N PHE A 64 5.90 2.30 15.16
CA PHE A 64 4.66 1.58 15.42
C PHE A 64 4.86 0.44 16.44
N LEU A 65 5.96 -0.30 16.35
CA LEU A 65 6.33 -1.35 17.29
C LEU A 65 6.69 -0.79 18.67
N ALA A 66 7.36 0.37 18.73
CA ALA A 66 7.62 1.04 20.00
C ALA A 66 6.32 1.46 20.72
N GLN A 67 5.33 1.95 19.97
CA GLN A 67 4.08 2.46 20.52
C GLN A 67 3.05 1.35 20.83
N PHE A 68 2.98 0.32 19.98
CA PHE A 68 1.91 -0.69 20.02
C PHE A 68 2.41 -2.13 20.17
N GLY A 69 3.72 -2.37 20.10
CA GLY A 69 4.30 -3.72 20.12
C GLY A 69 3.98 -4.54 21.37
N GLY A 70 3.79 -3.88 22.53
CA GLY A 70 3.37 -4.54 23.77
C GLY A 70 1.95 -5.13 23.73
N SER A 71 1.11 -4.65 22.81
CA SER A 71 -0.27 -5.12 22.61
C SER A 71 -0.40 -6.08 21.44
N LEU A 72 0.68 -6.29 20.66
CA LEU A 72 0.68 -7.18 19.51
C LEU A 72 1.08 -8.61 19.92
N PRO A 73 0.54 -9.64 19.23
CA PRO A 73 1.07 -11.00 19.34
C PRO A 73 2.58 -11.03 19.10
N ALA A 74 3.30 -11.90 19.81
CA ALA A 74 4.78 -12.00 19.73
C ALA A 74 5.32 -12.21 18.31
N ILE A 75 4.53 -12.80 17.40
CA ILE A 75 4.92 -12.97 16.00
C ILE A 75 4.92 -11.65 15.22
N LEU A 76 4.05 -10.70 15.58
CA LEU A 76 3.91 -9.39 14.94
C LEU A 76 4.87 -8.34 15.50
N THR A 77 5.67 -8.66 16.51
CA THR A 77 6.72 -7.74 17.02
C THR A 77 7.95 -7.73 16.12
N ASN A 78 8.08 -8.69 15.20
CA ASN A 78 9.11 -8.67 14.17
C ASN A 78 8.72 -7.72 13.03
N ALA A 79 9.55 -6.71 12.77
CA ALA A 79 9.34 -5.70 11.73
C ALA A 79 9.04 -6.27 10.33
N TYR A 80 9.71 -7.36 9.93
CA TYR A 80 9.47 -7.98 8.62
C TYR A 80 8.12 -8.67 8.56
N ILE A 81 7.75 -9.37 9.64
CA ILE A 81 6.45 -10.05 9.73
C ILE A 81 5.32 -9.03 9.77
N LEU A 82 5.48 -7.94 10.53
CA LEU A 82 4.48 -6.87 10.58
C LEU A 82 4.27 -6.22 9.20
N ARG A 83 5.36 -5.92 8.47
CA ARG A 83 5.26 -5.43 7.08
C ARG A 83 4.56 -6.43 6.16
N GLY A 84 4.89 -7.72 6.28
CA GLY A 84 4.23 -8.78 5.52
C GLY A 84 2.73 -8.91 5.85
N ALA A 85 2.35 -8.78 7.11
CA ALA A 85 0.96 -8.79 7.53
C ALA A 85 0.19 -7.58 6.97
N ILE A 86 0.78 -6.39 7.00
CA ILE A 86 0.21 -5.17 6.39
C ILE A 86 0.05 -5.34 4.88
N ALA A 87 1.07 -5.88 4.20
CA ALA A 87 1.00 -6.17 2.77
C ALA A 87 -0.13 -7.15 2.44
N LEU A 88 -0.31 -8.20 3.24
CA LEU A 88 -1.41 -9.14 3.08
C LEU A 88 -2.78 -8.46 3.28
N VAL A 89 -2.91 -7.60 4.29
CA VAL A 89 -4.13 -6.81 4.51
C VAL A 89 -4.44 -5.91 3.32
N VAL A 90 -3.43 -5.24 2.76
CA VAL A 90 -3.59 -4.41 1.54
C VAL A 90 -4.02 -5.29 0.36
N THR A 91 -3.35 -6.40 0.10
CA THR A 91 -3.70 -7.34 -0.98
C THR A 91 -5.15 -7.81 -0.85
N ILE A 92 -5.59 -8.21 0.34
CA ILE A 92 -6.97 -8.62 0.58
C ILE A 92 -7.92 -7.44 0.34
N LYS A 93 -7.57 -6.23 0.79
CA LYS A 93 -8.43 -5.06 0.64
C LYS A 93 -8.60 -4.66 -0.82
N VAL A 94 -7.51 -4.61 -1.59
CA VAL A 94 -7.54 -4.39 -3.04
C VAL A 94 -8.40 -5.46 -3.70
N TYR A 95 -8.10 -6.73 -3.45
CA TYR A 95 -8.87 -7.86 -3.99
C TYR A 95 -10.35 -7.85 -3.59
N SER A 96 -10.71 -7.31 -2.43
CA SER A 96 -12.10 -7.21 -2.01
C SER A 96 -12.89 -6.16 -2.80
N GLY A 97 -12.26 -5.05 -3.19
CA GLY A 97 -12.86 -4.09 -4.11
C GLY A 97 -13.14 -4.75 -5.46
N SER A 98 -12.17 -5.53 -5.91
CA SER A 98 -12.22 -6.30 -7.15
C SER A 98 -13.32 -7.37 -7.18
N ALA A 99 -13.43 -8.17 -6.12
CA ALA A 99 -14.38 -9.27 -6.02
C ALA A 99 -15.85 -8.81 -5.98
N VAL A 100 -16.13 -7.63 -5.41
CA VAL A 100 -17.47 -7.03 -5.41
C VAL A 100 -17.91 -6.66 -6.83
N VAL A 101 -16.97 -6.29 -7.69
CA VAL A 101 -17.21 -5.98 -9.11
C VAL A 101 -17.31 -7.26 -9.94
N ALA A 102 -16.61 -8.33 -9.56
CA ALA A 102 -16.68 -9.65 -10.21
C ALA A 102 -18.07 -10.30 -10.12
N GLY A 103 -18.82 -10.09 -9.04
CA GLY A 103 -20.19 -10.58 -8.89
C GLY A 103 -21.20 -10.02 -9.92
N ALA A 104 -20.83 -8.94 -10.63
CA ALA A 104 -21.67 -8.26 -11.60
C ALA A 104 -21.34 -8.59 -13.07
N ARG A 105 -20.36 -9.47 -13.38
CA ARG A 105 -19.87 -9.70 -14.76
C ARG A 105 -19.62 -11.17 -15.14
N GLY A 106 -19.86 -11.47 -16.42
CA GLY A 106 -19.74 -12.80 -17.02
C GLY A 106 -18.30 -13.27 -17.27
N LYS A 107 -18.16 -14.58 -17.54
CA LYS A 107 -16.90 -15.31 -17.78
C LYS A 107 -15.94 -14.57 -18.72
N GLY A 108 -14.83 -14.07 -18.18
CA GLY A 108 -13.70 -13.54 -18.98
C GLY A 108 -12.97 -12.33 -18.37
N MET A 109 -13.59 -11.61 -17.43
CA MET A 109 -13.00 -10.47 -16.73
C MET A 109 -12.59 -10.90 -15.32
N HIS A 110 -11.37 -11.39 -15.16
CA HIS A 110 -10.77 -11.66 -13.86
C HIS A 110 -9.75 -10.56 -13.58
N GLU A 111 -10.00 -9.71 -12.59
CA GLU A 111 -8.91 -8.97 -11.96
C GLU A 111 -7.86 -9.97 -11.49
N SER A 112 -6.62 -9.77 -11.95
CA SER A 112 -5.59 -10.74 -11.63
C SER A 112 -5.25 -10.59 -10.15
N PHE A 113 -5.53 -11.62 -9.36
CA PHE A 113 -5.05 -11.75 -7.98
C PHE A 113 -3.55 -11.44 -7.87
N ILE A 114 -2.81 -11.66 -8.96
CA ILE A 114 -1.40 -11.32 -9.14
C ILE A 114 -1.15 -9.81 -8.99
N HIS A 115 -1.95 -8.92 -9.59
CA HIS A 115 -1.76 -7.47 -9.41
C HIS A 115 -1.99 -7.08 -7.94
N CYS A 116 -2.99 -7.67 -7.25
CA CYS A 116 -3.26 -7.35 -5.85
C CYS A 116 -2.08 -7.76 -4.95
N ILE A 117 -1.43 -8.88 -5.29
CA ILE A 117 -0.18 -9.32 -4.65
C ILE A 117 0.95 -8.34 -4.96
N ILE A 118 1.07 -7.85 -6.20
CA ILE A 118 2.08 -6.86 -6.58
C ILE A 118 1.92 -5.59 -5.73
N ILE A 119 0.70 -5.04 -5.61
CA ILE A 119 0.44 -3.85 -4.81
C ILE A 119 0.80 -4.07 -3.33
N GLY A 120 0.36 -5.18 -2.73
CA GLY A 120 0.71 -5.49 -1.35
C GLY A 120 2.23 -5.67 -1.17
N GLY A 121 2.88 -6.34 -2.11
CA GLY A 121 4.33 -6.49 -2.15
C GLY A 121 5.06 -5.15 -2.20
N LEU A 122 4.62 -4.22 -3.05
CA LEU A 122 5.15 -2.86 -3.14
C LEU A 122 5.04 -2.12 -1.80
N VAL A 123 3.95 -2.29 -1.04
CA VAL A 123 3.80 -1.71 0.30
C VAL A 123 4.80 -2.30 1.31
N ALA A 124 5.04 -3.61 1.28
CA ALA A 124 6.04 -4.26 2.15
C ALA A 124 7.46 -3.80 1.84
N VAL A 125 7.80 -3.61 0.56
CA VAL A 125 9.14 -3.21 0.13
C VAL A 125 9.34 -1.69 0.05
N ALA A 126 8.29 -0.90 0.21
CA ALA A 126 8.33 0.57 0.14
C ALA A 126 9.45 1.23 0.97
N PRO A 127 9.77 0.79 2.21
CA PRO A 127 10.87 1.38 2.97
C PRO A 127 12.24 1.22 2.29
N TYR A 128 12.42 0.13 1.53
CA TYR A 128 13.64 -0.16 0.77
C TYR A 128 13.62 0.44 -0.64
N GLY A 129 12.42 0.63 -1.19
CA GLY A 129 12.22 1.27 -2.49
C GLY A 129 12.38 2.80 -2.45
N TRP A 130 12.01 3.44 -1.33
CA TRP A 130 12.06 4.91 -1.23
C TRP A 130 13.45 5.51 -1.47
N PRO A 131 14.56 4.99 -0.89
CA PRO A 131 15.90 5.52 -1.18
C PRO A 131 16.28 5.49 -2.67
N LEU A 132 15.71 4.57 -3.45
CA LEU A 132 15.93 4.48 -4.90
C LEU A 132 15.08 5.49 -5.67
N LEU A 133 13.90 5.83 -5.17
CA LEU A 133 12.96 6.75 -5.79
C LEU A 133 13.19 8.21 -5.40
N ALA A 134 13.66 8.46 -4.18
CA ALA A 134 13.86 9.80 -3.63
C ALA A 134 14.66 10.76 -4.55
N PRO A 135 15.73 10.33 -5.26
CA PRO A 135 16.46 11.22 -6.19
C PRO A 135 15.65 11.71 -7.39
N PHE A 136 14.54 11.04 -7.71
CA PHE A 136 13.67 11.39 -8.85
C PHE A 136 12.40 12.12 -8.40
N MET A 137 12.22 12.29 -7.08
CA MET A 137 11.04 12.93 -6.51
C MET A 137 11.31 14.41 -6.25
N PRO A 138 10.28 15.26 -6.31
CA PRO A 138 10.43 16.65 -5.96
C PRO A 138 10.71 16.81 -4.45
N SER A 139 11.48 17.84 -4.09
CA SER A 139 11.92 18.08 -2.71
C SER A 139 10.78 18.23 -1.69
N TRP A 140 9.63 18.78 -2.11
CA TRP A 140 8.45 18.89 -1.26
C TRP A 140 7.81 17.54 -0.88
N LEU A 141 8.14 16.46 -1.60
CA LEU A 141 7.69 15.09 -1.34
C LEU A 141 8.75 14.26 -0.58
N GLY A 142 9.85 14.88 -0.13
CA GLY A 142 10.97 14.21 0.52
C GLY A 142 12.02 13.65 -0.45
N GLY A 143 12.03 14.12 -1.70
CA GLY A 143 13.13 13.90 -2.63
C GLY A 143 14.35 14.77 -2.33
N ASN A 144 15.50 14.42 -2.91
CA ASN A 144 16.76 15.14 -2.74
C ASN A 144 16.92 16.30 -3.75
#